data_AF-A0A4Q0ZGE1-F1
#
_entry.id   AF-A0A4Q0ZGE1-F1
#
_cell.length_a   1.000
_cell.length_b   1.000
_cell.length_c   1.000
_cell.angle_alpha   90.00
_cell.angle_beta   90.00
_cell.angle_gamma   90.00
#
_symmetry.space_group_name_H-M   'P 1'
#
loop_
_entity.id
_entity.type
_entity.pdbx_description
1 polymer ?
#
loop_
_entity_poly.entity_id
_entity_poly.type
_entity_poly.pdbx_seq_one_letter_code
_entity_poly.pdbx_strand_id
1 'polypeptide(L)'
;MQFNYDTTNLLSKKIKENTITATLYLAAQKNIMHAPMYGIEYDPKKINLSKVNLCKKSTNGCVAACIYHNGLFQNAHFSKNKIKQARIKRTFKFLLQKDEFFEKLIKEIKALKRKAKKDNLKLLVQLNKTSDILWEKEEFEYKQKKYSNIMELFPEVDFFDYTKYDILKNRKKLPSNYTLIYSRAGLNKGKLIDSWEDLKNYLNNKISIAVVCSNEIKEQLLKNSTYEDYNIYDASLFETGQVDINKNINGSILLHEAKKGTNINTNSAFVLQTQEDISNYLI
;
A
#
# COMPACT_ATOMS: atom_id res chain seq x y z
N MET A 1 -9.64 25.17 -19.61
CA MET A 1 -9.79 25.20 -18.14
C MET A 1 -8.57 24.49 -17.54
N GLN A 2 -7.82 25.15 -16.66
CA GLN A 2 -6.70 24.53 -15.96
C GLN A 2 -7.22 23.96 -14.64
N PHE A 3 -7.25 22.63 -14.52
CA PHE A 3 -7.74 21.97 -13.31
C PHE A 3 -6.68 22.02 -12.21
N ASN A 4 -7.09 22.46 -11.01
CA ASN A 4 -6.20 22.58 -9.86
C ASN A 4 -6.23 21.30 -8.99
N TYR A 5 -5.20 20.48 -9.13
CA TYR A 5 -5.00 19.27 -8.31
C TYR A 5 -3.91 19.44 -7.25
N ASP A 6 -3.57 20.68 -6.90
CA ASP A 6 -2.55 20.94 -5.90
C ASP A 6 -3.00 20.53 -4.50
N THR A 7 -2.03 20.00 -3.77
CA THR A 7 -2.17 19.59 -2.39
C THR A 7 -0.95 20.05 -1.61
N THR A 8 -1.10 20.31 -0.31
CA THR A 8 0.01 20.74 0.53
C THR A 8 1.17 19.74 0.48
N ASN A 9 0.86 18.45 0.63
CA ASN A 9 1.83 17.36 0.56
C ASN A 9 1.25 16.18 -0.22
N LEU A 10 2.09 15.40 -0.91
CA LEU A 10 1.74 14.07 -1.44
C LEU A 10 1.89 13.00 -0.35
N LEU A 11 3.01 13.05 0.38
CA LEU A 11 3.39 12.07 1.38
C LEU A 11 2.93 12.48 2.77
N SER A 12 2.27 11.55 3.47
CA SER A 12 2.06 11.62 4.91
C SER A 12 3.29 11.07 5.61
N LYS A 13 3.89 11.84 6.53
CA LYS A 13 5.06 11.39 7.29
C LYS A 13 4.67 10.96 8.70
N LYS A 14 5.30 9.89 9.19
CA LYS A 14 5.26 9.47 10.59
C LYS A 14 6.69 9.25 11.05
N ILE A 15 7.01 9.75 12.24
CA ILE A 15 8.33 9.53 12.87
C ILE A 15 8.07 8.64 14.07
N LYS A 16 8.78 7.53 14.14
CA LYS A 16 8.76 6.61 15.28
C LYS A 16 10.17 6.06 15.48
N GLU A 17 10.64 6.15 16.71
CA GLU A 17 11.96 5.66 17.12
C GLU A 17 13.05 6.11 16.14
N ASN A 18 13.63 5.18 15.39
CA ASN A 18 14.76 5.42 14.52
C ASN A 18 14.39 5.57 13.03
N THR A 19 13.11 5.76 12.72
CA THR A 19 12.60 5.75 11.34
C THR A 19 11.60 6.86 11.04
N ILE A 20 11.75 7.45 9.85
CA ILE A 20 10.72 8.25 9.19
C ILE A 20 10.05 7.38 8.14
N THR A 21 8.75 7.13 8.31
CA THR A 21 7.92 6.44 7.30
C THR A 21 7.12 7.47 6.52
N ALA A 22 7.30 7.49 5.21
CA ALA A 22 6.62 8.39 4.28
C ALA A 22 5.65 7.60 3.41
N THR A 23 4.35 7.91 3.52
CA THR A 23 3.30 7.11 2.92
C THR A 23 2.46 7.92 1.94
N LEU A 24 2.31 7.42 0.72
CA LEU A 24 1.40 7.96 -0.28
C LEU A 24 0.01 7.34 -0.14
N TYR A 25 -1.00 8.21 -0.13
CA TYR A 25 -2.40 7.81 -0.16
C TYR A 25 -3.08 8.38 -1.41
N LEU A 26 -3.50 7.48 -2.30
CA LEU A 26 -4.31 7.78 -3.48
C LEU A 26 -5.76 7.30 -3.29
N ALA A 27 -6.65 7.74 -4.18
CA ALA A 27 -8.05 7.35 -4.19
C ALA A 27 -8.26 6.13 -5.09
N ALA A 28 -8.74 5.04 -4.52
CA ALA A 28 -9.15 3.86 -5.28
C ALA A 28 -10.35 4.16 -6.21
N GLN A 29 -10.54 3.32 -7.25
CA GLN A 29 -11.54 3.48 -8.32
C GLN A 29 -12.90 4.00 -7.85
N LYS A 30 -13.53 3.37 -6.87
CA LYS A 30 -14.88 3.75 -6.45
C LYS A 30 -14.99 5.19 -5.97
N ASN A 31 -13.90 5.75 -5.46
CA ASN A 31 -13.90 7.08 -4.84
C ASN A 31 -13.56 8.19 -5.83
N ILE A 32 -12.74 7.89 -6.84
CA ILE A 32 -12.45 8.89 -7.87
C ILE A 32 -13.74 9.24 -8.63
N MET A 33 -14.66 8.29 -8.82
CA MET A 33 -15.98 8.53 -9.41
C MET A 33 -16.83 9.56 -8.64
N HIS A 34 -16.62 9.69 -7.33
CA HIS A 34 -17.33 10.66 -6.49
C HIS A 34 -16.66 12.03 -6.44
N ALA A 35 -15.60 12.28 -7.23
CA ALA A 35 -14.89 13.56 -7.24
C ALA A 35 -15.81 14.80 -7.30
N PRO A 36 -16.89 14.84 -8.12
CA PRO A 36 -17.84 15.95 -8.11
C PRO A 36 -18.53 16.17 -6.76
N MET A 37 -18.87 15.10 -6.03
CA MET A 37 -19.47 15.19 -4.69
C MET A 37 -18.50 15.78 -3.65
N TYR A 38 -17.19 15.60 -3.88
CA TYR A 38 -16.13 16.22 -3.08
C TYR A 38 -15.78 17.65 -3.54
N GLY A 39 -16.49 18.21 -4.52
CA GLY A 39 -16.20 19.53 -5.09
C GLY A 39 -14.90 19.58 -5.90
N ILE A 40 -14.51 18.45 -6.49
CA ILE A 40 -13.30 18.34 -7.31
C ILE A 40 -13.71 18.14 -8.76
N GLU A 41 -13.46 19.16 -9.56
CA GLU A 41 -13.64 19.12 -11.01
C GLU A 41 -12.54 18.30 -11.68
N TYR A 42 -12.84 17.74 -12.86
CA TYR A 42 -11.88 16.99 -13.67
C TYR A 42 -12.20 17.13 -15.15
N ASP A 43 -11.26 16.74 -16.02
CA ASP A 43 -11.44 16.77 -17.47
C ASP A 43 -12.05 15.45 -17.99
N PRO A 44 -13.36 15.37 -18.29
CA PRO A 44 -13.98 14.14 -18.75
C PRO A 44 -13.49 13.69 -20.14
N LYS A 45 -12.85 14.58 -20.91
CA LYS A 45 -12.27 14.23 -22.22
C LYS A 45 -10.92 13.52 -22.06
N LYS A 46 -10.18 13.80 -20.98
CA LYS A 46 -8.86 13.19 -20.71
C LYS A 46 -8.93 11.96 -19.82
N ILE A 47 -9.95 11.84 -18.95
CA ILE A 47 -10.07 10.71 -18.03
C ILE A 47 -11.50 10.20 -17.97
N ASN A 48 -11.64 8.88 -18.17
CA ASN A 48 -12.89 8.18 -17.91
C ASN A 48 -12.82 7.52 -16.53
N LEU A 49 -13.46 8.13 -15.52
CA LEU A 49 -13.40 7.68 -14.13
C LEU A 49 -13.87 6.22 -13.95
N SER A 50 -14.83 5.75 -14.76
CA SER A 50 -15.31 4.38 -14.69
C SER A 50 -14.24 3.34 -15.07
N LYS A 51 -13.24 3.74 -15.88
CA LYS A 51 -12.13 2.89 -16.33
C LYS A 51 -10.88 3.00 -15.45
N VAL A 52 -10.86 3.92 -14.47
CA VAL A 52 -9.69 4.14 -13.61
C VAL A 52 -9.72 3.15 -12.46
N ASN A 53 -8.73 2.25 -12.39
CA ASN A 53 -8.53 1.40 -11.22
C ASN A 53 -7.07 1.34 -10.80
N LEU A 54 -6.75 1.95 -9.66
CA LEU A 54 -5.42 1.92 -9.06
C LEU A 54 -5.12 0.63 -8.29
N CYS A 55 -6.11 -0.25 -8.08
CA CYS A 55 -5.95 -1.56 -7.43
C CYS A 55 -6.56 -2.67 -8.32
N LYS A 56 -5.99 -2.92 -9.51
CA LYS A 56 -6.61 -3.81 -10.52
C LYS A 56 -6.82 -5.25 -10.05
N LYS A 57 -6.03 -5.71 -9.06
CA LYS A 57 -6.11 -7.07 -8.46
C LYS A 57 -6.83 -7.10 -7.11
N SER A 58 -7.52 -6.03 -6.72
CA SER A 58 -8.30 -6.01 -5.48
C SER A 58 -9.45 -7.03 -5.51
N THR A 59 -9.61 -7.77 -4.41
CA THR A 59 -10.76 -8.66 -4.17
C THR A 59 -11.89 -7.92 -3.49
N ASN A 60 -13.10 -8.49 -3.50
CA ASN A 60 -14.25 -7.92 -2.78
C ASN A 60 -13.96 -7.72 -1.28
N GLY A 61 -13.23 -8.65 -0.65
CA GLY A 61 -12.76 -8.52 0.73
C GLY A 61 -11.82 -7.35 0.94
N CYS A 62 -10.81 -7.21 0.08
CA CYS A 62 -9.87 -6.10 0.11
C CYS A 62 -10.55 -4.74 -0.06
N VAL A 63 -11.54 -4.63 -0.95
CA VAL A 63 -12.28 -3.39 -1.17
C VAL A 63 -13.12 -3.04 0.06
N ALA A 64 -13.80 -4.02 0.66
CA ALA A 64 -14.60 -3.83 1.86
C ALA A 64 -13.75 -3.36 3.05
N ALA A 65 -12.61 -4.02 3.28
CA ALA A 65 -11.72 -3.73 4.41
C ALA A 65 -10.78 -2.53 4.17
N CYS A 66 -10.78 -1.94 2.97
CA CYS A 66 -9.83 -0.89 2.61
C CYS A 66 -9.93 0.32 3.55
N ILE A 67 -8.79 0.73 4.11
CA ILE A 67 -8.68 1.86 5.05
C ILE A 67 -9.10 3.21 4.45
N TYR A 68 -9.26 3.29 3.12
CA TYR A 68 -9.83 4.47 2.48
C TYR A 68 -11.30 4.67 2.88
N HIS A 69 -12.03 3.56 3.05
CA HIS A 69 -13.46 3.56 3.34
C HIS A 69 -13.77 3.47 4.83
N ASN A 70 -12.85 2.90 5.62
CA ASN A 70 -13.09 2.55 7.01
C ASN A 70 -12.58 3.58 8.04
N GLY A 71 -13.04 3.45 9.28
CA GLY A 71 -12.65 4.32 10.39
C GLY A 71 -13.22 5.74 10.25
N LEU A 72 -12.38 6.76 10.44
CA LEU A 72 -12.73 8.20 10.40
C LEU A 72 -13.43 8.65 9.09
N PHE A 73 -13.47 7.79 8.08
CA PHE A 73 -13.94 8.10 6.73
C PHE A 73 -15.34 7.56 6.41
N GLN A 74 -15.94 6.75 7.28
CA GLN A 74 -17.24 6.11 7.02
C GLN A 74 -18.39 7.12 7.01
N ASN A 75 -18.41 8.04 7.98
CA ASN A 75 -19.57 8.93 8.23
C ASN A 75 -19.29 10.41 7.96
N ALA A 76 -18.18 10.73 7.30
CA ALA A 76 -17.80 12.12 7.06
C ALA A 76 -18.47 12.69 5.80
N HIS A 77 -19.18 13.82 5.95
CA HIS A 77 -19.79 14.57 4.84
C HIS A 77 -18.76 14.88 3.74
N PHE A 78 -19.13 14.66 2.48
CA PHE A 78 -18.22 14.76 1.32
C PHE A 78 -17.48 16.10 1.25
N SER A 79 -18.19 17.22 1.34
CA SER A 79 -17.60 18.56 1.28
C SER A 79 -16.69 18.92 2.46
N LYS A 80 -16.85 18.24 3.61
CA LYS A 80 -16.04 18.46 4.83
C LYS A 80 -14.87 17.48 4.95
N ASN A 81 -14.82 16.43 4.12
CA ASN A 81 -13.78 15.41 4.17
C ASN A 81 -12.51 15.81 3.39
N LYS A 82 -11.74 16.72 3.98
CA LYS A 82 -10.48 17.23 3.40
C LYS A 82 -9.46 16.14 3.07
N ILE A 83 -9.47 15.02 3.80
CA ILE A 83 -8.53 13.92 3.55
C ILE A 83 -8.89 13.18 2.25
N LYS A 84 -10.16 12.82 2.04
CA LYS A 84 -10.57 12.19 0.78
C LYS A 84 -10.40 13.15 -0.41
N GLN A 85 -10.70 14.44 -0.22
CA GLN A 85 -10.41 15.47 -1.22
C GLN A 85 -8.93 15.49 -1.61
N ALA A 86 -8.02 15.50 -0.63
CA ALA A 86 -6.58 15.46 -0.89
C ALA A 86 -6.16 14.18 -1.64
N ARG A 87 -6.68 13.00 -1.27
CA ARG A 87 -6.38 11.74 -1.97
C ARG A 87 -6.87 11.75 -3.42
N ILE A 88 -8.07 12.29 -3.69
CA ILE A 88 -8.60 12.44 -5.05
C ILE A 88 -7.73 13.42 -5.86
N LYS A 89 -7.39 14.58 -5.30
CA LYS A 89 -6.49 15.55 -5.96
C LYS A 89 -5.12 14.94 -6.28
N ARG A 90 -4.49 14.25 -5.33
CA ARG A 90 -3.22 13.51 -5.57
C ARG A 90 -3.36 12.50 -6.71
N THR A 91 -4.50 11.83 -6.78
CA THR A 91 -4.78 10.85 -7.83
C THR A 91 -4.94 11.50 -9.19
N PHE A 92 -5.70 12.59 -9.28
CA PHE A 92 -5.80 13.33 -10.54
C PHE A 92 -4.48 13.96 -10.94
N LYS A 93 -3.69 14.47 -9.99
CA LYS A 93 -2.34 14.94 -10.28
C LYS A 93 -1.48 13.83 -10.88
N PHE A 94 -1.49 12.63 -10.29
CA PHE A 94 -0.79 11.46 -10.87
C PHE A 94 -1.27 11.10 -12.28
N LEU A 95 -2.60 11.07 -12.51
CA LEU A 95 -3.19 10.60 -13.76
C LEU A 95 -3.18 11.62 -14.89
N LEU A 96 -3.23 12.92 -14.58
CA LEU A 96 -3.43 14.00 -15.55
C LEU A 96 -2.29 15.03 -15.59
N GLN A 97 -1.44 15.07 -14.56
CA GLN A 97 -0.33 16.03 -14.37
C GLN A 97 0.92 15.28 -13.86
N LYS A 98 1.29 14.20 -14.55
CA LYS A 98 2.28 13.21 -14.09
C LYS A 98 3.64 13.88 -13.77
N ASP A 99 4.09 14.81 -14.60
CA ASP A 99 5.37 15.52 -14.38
C ASP A 99 5.34 16.33 -13.07
N GLU A 100 4.30 17.15 -12.86
CA GLU A 100 4.12 17.91 -11.63
C GLU A 100 3.96 17.01 -10.39
N PHE A 101 3.36 15.83 -10.56
CA PHE A 101 3.26 14.83 -9.50
C PHE A 101 4.65 14.34 -9.09
N PHE A 102 5.48 13.93 -10.05
CA PHE A 102 6.83 13.46 -9.77
C PHE A 102 7.73 14.56 -9.24
N GLU A 103 7.69 15.77 -9.78
CA GLU A 103 8.45 16.91 -9.24
C GLU A 103 8.16 17.16 -7.76
N LYS A 104 6.88 17.13 -7.38
CA LYS A 104 6.46 17.29 -6.00
C LYS A 104 6.88 16.11 -5.13
N LEU A 105 6.72 14.87 -5.62
CA LEU A 105 7.14 13.66 -4.91
C LEU A 105 8.65 13.68 -4.63
N ILE A 106 9.45 14.02 -5.64
CA ILE A 106 10.91 14.16 -5.56
C ILE A 106 11.30 15.22 -4.54
N LYS A 107 10.65 16.39 -4.56
CA LYS A 107 10.91 17.47 -3.59
C LYS A 107 10.64 17.01 -2.16
N GLU A 108 9.54 16.29 -1.93
CA GLU A 108 9.16 15.77 -0.61
C GLU A 108 10.13 14.68 -0.12
N ILE A 109 10.49 13.70 -0.96
CA ILE A 109 11.48 12.67 -0.62
C ILE A 109 12.83 13.30 -0.31
N LYS A 110 13.31 14.28 -1.10
CA LYS A 110 14.56 15.02 -0.81
C LYS A 110 14.51 15.74 0.54
N ALA A 111 13.38 16.35 0.88
CA ALA A 111 13.22 17.03 2.17
C ALA A 111 13.26 16.03 3.34
N LEU A 112 12.56 14.89 3.21
CA LEU A 112 12.54 13.84 4.21
C LEU A 112 13.91 13.16 4.35
N LYS A 113 14.63 12.93 3.25
CA LYS A 113 16.00 12.39 3.27
C LYS A 113 16.95 13.31 4.05
N ARG A 114 16.90 14.63 3.80
CA ARG A 114 17.70 15.60 4.58
C ARG A 114 17.36 15.56 6.06
N LYS A 115 16.07 15.46 6.40
CA LYS A 115 15.62 15.35 7.79
C LYS A 115 16.11 14.04 8.44
N ALA A 116 15.93 12.92 7.76
CA ALA A 116 16.38 11.60 8.22
C ALA A 116 17.89 11.62 8.50
N LYS A 117 18.70 12.16 7.58
CA LYS A 117 20.14 12.33 7.78
C LYS A 117 20.48 13.23 8.97
N LYS A 118 19.79 14.36 9.12
CA LYS A 118 20.01 15.30 10.23
C LYS A 118 19.72 14.64 11.60
N ASP A 119 18.65 13.86 11.66
CA ASP A 119 18.15 13.27 12.90
C ASP A 119 18.69 11.84 13.13
N ASN A 120 19.62 11.37 12.29
CA ASN A 120 20.15 9.99 12.30
C ASN A 120 19.06 8.90 12.24
N LEU A 121 18.02 9.13 11.43
CA LEU A 121 16.91 8.21 11.21
C LEU A 121 17.03 7.54 9.84
N LYS A 122 16.45 6.33 9.71
CA LYS A 122 16.19 5.70 8.42
C LYS A 122 14.97 6.34 7.75
N LEU A 123 14.92 6.34 6.42
CA LEU A 123 13.76 6.79 5.65
C LEU A 123 13.15 5.59 4.90
N LEU A 124 11.94 5.22 5.26
CA LEU A 124 11.13 4.22 4.55
C LEU A 124 10.04 4.92 3.74
N VAL A 125 9.86 4.56 2.48
CA VAL A 125 8.82 5.12 1.61
C VAL A 125 7.85 4.03 1.15
N GLN A 126 6.56 4.24 1.41
CA GLN A 126 5.47 3.38 0.99
C GLN A 126 4.56 4.13 0.02
N LEU A 127 4.49 3.68 -1.24
CA LEU A 127 3.75 4.36 -2.30
C LEU A 127 2.35 3.75 -2.53
N ASN A 128 2.14 2.49 -2.14
CA ASN A 128 0.91 1.71 -2.26
C ASN A 128 0.27 1.44 -0.90
N LYS A 129 -0.28 2.48 -0.26
CA LYS A 129 -1.10 2.29 0.96
C LYS A 129 -2.60 2.16 0.67
N THR A 130 -3.10 2.86 -0.35
CA THR A 130 -4.50 2.79 -0.81
C THR A 130 -4.61 2.64 -2.33
N SER A 131 -3.51 2.20 -2.94
CA SER A 131 -3.34 1.83 -4.35
C SER A 131 -2.53 0.54 -4.43
N ASP A 132 -2.42 -0.03 -5.62
CA ASP A 132 -1.53 -1.14 -5.97
C ASP A 132 -0.97 -0.87 -7.38
N ILE A 133 -0.18 0.21 -7.49
CA ILE A 133 0.47 0.69 -8.71
C ILE A 133 1.83 0.01 -8.87
N LEU A 134 2.22 -0.28 -10.11
CA LEU A 134 3.51 -0.89 -10.43
C LEU A 134 4.59 0.19 -10.52
N TRP A 135 4.94 0.78 -9.37
CA TRP A 135 5.87 1.92 -9.28
C TRP A 135 7.25 1.69 -9.90
N GLU A 136 7.72 0.44 -9.94
CA GLU A 136 8.94 0.03 -10.63
C GLU A 136 8.88 0.17 -12.16
N LYS A 137 7.67 0.37 -12.73
CA LYS A 137 7.41 0.59 -14.15
C LYS A 137 6.93 2.02 -14.45
N GLU A 138 6.82 2.88 -13.44
CA GLU A 138 6.34 4.25 -13.62
C GLU A 138 7.52 5.16 -13.97
N GLU A 139 7.82 5.22 -15.27
CA GLU A 139 8.86 6.10 -15.83
C GLU A 139 8.45 7.58 -15.74
N PHE A 140 9.45 8.45 -15.58
CA PHE A 140 9.30 9.91 -15.59
C PHE A 140 10.60 10.59 -16.02
N GLU A 141 10.51 11.88 -16.35
CA GLU A 141 11.65 12.74 -16.63
C GLU A 141 11.90 13.70 -15.46
N TYR A 142 13.15 13.91 -15.10
CA TYR A 142 13.54 14.91 -14.12
C TYR A 142 14.89 15.52 -14.47
N LYS A 143 14.93 16.85 -14.61
CA LYS A 143 16.13 17.60 -15.04
C LYS A 143 16.74 17.05 -16.33
N GLN A 144 15.92 16.88 -17.38
CA GLN A 144 16.35 16.40 -18.70
C GLN A 144 16.97 14.99 -18.71
N LYS A 145 16.77 14.22 -17.63
CA LYS A 145 17.14 12.81 -17.55
C LYS A 145 15.89 11.97 -17.33
N LYS A 146 15.76 10.91 -18.14
CA LYS A 146 14.73 9.89 -17.98
C LYS A 146 15.15 8.90 -16.88
N TYR A 147 14.19 8.56 -16.02
CA TYR A 147 14.35 7.53 -14.99
C TYR A 147 13.29 6.45 -15.23
N SER A 148 13.68 5.19 -15.08
CA SER A 148 12.78 4.04 -15.22
C SER A 148 11.75 3.98 -14.09
N ASN A 149 12.10 4.47 -12.91
CA ASN A 149 11.21 4.59 -11.75
C ASN A 149 11.82 5.49 -10.67
N ILE A 150 11.03 5.77 -9.62
CA ILE A 150 11.43 6.66 -8.53
C ILE A 150 12.56 6.08 -7.66
N MET A 151 12.68 4.75 -7.63
CA MET A 151 13.70 4.07 -6.84
C MET A 151 15.09 4.24 -7.46
N GLU A 152 15.18 4.32 -8.80
CA GLU A 152 16.43 4.63 -9.52
C GLU A 152 16.97 6.03 -9.15
N LEU A 153 16.09 7.02 -8.95
CA LEU A 153 16.49 8.37 -8.57
C LEU A 153 16.96 8.47 -7.11
N PHE A 154 16.51 7.56 -6.24
CA PHE A 154 16.81 7.55 -4.81
C PHE A 154 17.36 6.18 -4.35
N PRO A 155 18.53 5.74 -4.86
CA PRO A 155 19.07 4.42 -4.57
C PRO A 155 19.39 4.20 -3.08
N GLU A 156 19.58 5.27 -2.32
CA GLU A 156 19.83 5.26 -0.87
C GLU A 156 18.57 5.29 0.01
N VAL A 157 17.37 5.33 -0.57
CA VAL A 157 16.11 5.32 0.16
C VAL A 157 15.47 3.95 0.03
N ASP A 158 15.04 3.37 1.14
CA ASP A 158 14.33 2.09 1.15
C ASP A 158 12.85 2.30 0.83
N PHE A 159 12.38 1.62 -0.21
CA PHE A 159 10.98 1.58 -0.61
C PHE A 159 10.37 0.24 -0.27
N PHE A 160 9.10 0.25 0.14
CA PHE A 160 8.36 -0.98 0.35
C PHE A 160 6.89 -0.81 0.02
N ASP A 161 6.28 -1.86 -0.53
CA ASP A 161 4.85 -1.85 -0.83
C ASP A 161 4.20 -3.22 -0.67
N TYR A 162 2.91 -3.21 -0.34
CA TYR A 162 2.07 -4.40 -0.39
C TYR A 162 1.40 -4.49 -1.75
N THR A 163 1.30 -5.70 -2.30
CA THR A 163 0.72 -5.91 -3.63
C THR A 163 -0.08 -7.19 -3.70
N LYS A 164 -1.14 -7.20 -4.52
CA LYS A 164 -1.90 -8.43 -4.87
C LYS A 164 -1.50 -8.98 -6.23
N TYR A 165 -0.58 -8.32 -6.92
CA TYR A 165 -0.01 -8.88 -8.14
C TYR A 165 0.86 -10.09 -7.81
N ASP A 166 0.81 -11.10 -8.67
CA ASP A 166 1.74 -12.22 -8.62
C ASP A 166 3.16 -11.71 -8.90
N ILE A 167 3.97 -11.66 -7.83
CA ILE A 167 5.32 -11.11 -7.85
C ILE A 167 6.25 -12.02 -8.68
N LEU A 168 6.13 -13.34 -8.50
CA LEU A 168 6.96 -14.34 -9.15
C LEU A 168 6.81 -14.32 -10.68
N LYS A 169 5.59 -14.09 -11.18
CA LYS A 169 5.32 -14.02 -12.63
C LYS A 169 5.50 -12.62 -13.21
N ASN A 170 4.98 -11.58 -12.55
CA ASN A 170 4.75 -10.28 -13.20
C ASN A 170 5.70 -9.15 -12.76
N ARG A 171 6.46 -9.35 -11.67
CA ARG A 171 7.29 -8.30 -11.04
C ARG A 171 8.71 -8.80 -10.76
N LYS A 172 9.35 -9.33 -11.81
CA LYS A 172 10.76 -9.74 -11.81
C LYS A 172 11.69 -8.53 -11.91
N LYS A 173 12.92 -8.66 -11.40
CA LYS A 173 14.00 -7.63 -11.47
C LYS A 173 13.61 -6.31 -10.80
N LEU A 174 13.19 -6.37 -9.55
CA LEU A 174 12.93 -5.17 -8.75
C LEU A 174 14.25 -4.41 -8.47
N PRO A 175 14.20 -3.07 -8.36
CA PRO A 175 15.31 -2.29 -7.80
C PRO A 175 15.73 -2.85 -6.43
N SER A 176 17.04 -2.85 -6.14
CA SER A 176 17.57 -3.44 -4.90
C SER A 176 17.08 -2.75 -3.63
N ASN A 177 16.66 -1.48 -3.73
CA ASN A 177 16.08 -0.69 -2.65
C ASN A 177 14.53 -0.74 -2.65
N TYR A 178 13.91 -1.72 -3.32
CA TYR A 178 12.46 -1.86 -3.35
C TYR A 178 12.01 -3.26 -2.96
N THR A 179 11.34 -3.35 -1.81
CA THR A 179 10.77 -4.61 -1.31
C THR A 179 9.27 -4.69 -1.59
N LEU A 180 8.85 -5.80 -2.18
CA LEU A 180 7.43 -6.10 -2.36
C LEU A 180 6.99 -7.23 -1.45
N ILE A 181 5.89 -6.99 -0.75
CA ILE A 181 5.25 -7.96 0.14
C ILE A 181 3.93 -8.38 -0.50
N TYR A 182 3.73 -9.68 -0.69
CA TYR A 182 2.48 -10.19 -1.25
C TYR A 182 1.35 -10.07 -0.22
N SER A 183 0.29 -9.35 -0.52
CA SER A 183 -0.88 -9.23 0.35
C SER A 183 -1.88 -10.33 0.04
N ARG A 184 -2.07 -11.25 0.99
CA ARG A 184 -3.02 -12.36 0.86
C ARG A 184 -4.39 -11.85 0.43
N ALA A 185 -4.98 -12.46 -0.59
CA ALA A 185 -6.16 -12.01 -1.29
C ALA A 185 -7.45 -12.67 -0.79
N GLY A 186 -7.36 -13.92 -0.33
CA GLY A 186 -8.49 -14.73 0.13
C GLY A 186 -9.41 -15.14 -1.02
N LEU A 187 -10.71 -15.17 -0.76
CA LEU A 187 -11.73 -15.45 -1.74
C LEU A 187 -12.13 -14.19 -2.52
N ASN A 188 -12.35 -14.36 -3.82
CA ASN A 188 -13.01 -13.36 -4.66
C ASN A 188 -14.19 -14.00 -5.38
N LYS A 189 -15.40 -13.53 -5.07
CA LYS A 189 -16.66 -14.11 -5.58
C LYS A 189 -16.73 -15.63 -5.34
N GLY A 190 -16.35 -16.06 -4.13
CA GLY A 190 -16.36 -17.47 -3.71
C GLY A 190 -15.19 -18.32 -4.23
N LYS A 191 -14.31 -17.78 -5.08
CA LYS A 191 -13.14 -18.50 -5.58
C LYS A 191 -11.90 -18.12 -4.79
N LEU A 192 -11.16 -19.10 -4.30
CA LEU A 192 -9.86 -18.89 -3.67
C LEU A 192 -8.86 -18.36 -4.69
N ILE A 193 -8.21 -17.25 -4.35
CA ILE A 193 -7.23 -16.57 -5.22
C ILE A 193 -5.82 -17.06 -4.94
N ASP A 194 -5.53 -17.34 -3.68
CA ASP A 194 -4.22 -17.76 -3.17
C ASP A 194 -4.40 -18.82 -2.08
N SER A 195 -4.04 -20.05 -2.44
CA SER A 195 -3.98 -21.17 -1.50
C SER A 195 -2.78 -21.06 -0.57
N TRP A 196 -2.75 -21.84 0.51
CA TRP A 196 -1.56 -21.92 1.36
C TRP A 196 -0.32 -22.37 0.59
N GLU A 197 -0.47 -23.28 -0.38
CA GLU A 197 0.64 -23.70 -1.25
C GLU A 197 1.18 -22.54 -2.10
N ASP A 198 0.30 -21.68 -2.64
CA ASP A 198 0.73 -20.46 -3.35
C ASP A 198 1.50 -19.52 -2.41
N LEU A 199 1.04 -19.39 -1.16
CA LEU A 199 1.69 -18.56 -0.14
C LEU A 199 3.06 -19.11 0.26
N LYS A 200 3.18 -20.42 0.49
CA LYS A 200 4.46 -21.10 0.74
C LYS A 200 5.42 -20.94 -0.43
N ASN A 201 4.93 -20.96 -1.67
CA ASN A 201 5.77 -20.70 -2.83
C ASN A 201 6.39 -19.29 -2.80
N TYR A 202 5.66 -18.25 -2.39
CA TYR A 202 6.27 -16.93 -2.14
C TYR A 202 7.32 -16.98 -1.04
N LEU A 203 6.97 -17.56 0.11
CA LEU A 203 7.85 -17.62 1.29
C LEU A 203 9.17 -18.37 0.98
N ASN A 204 9.10 -19.52 0.31
CA ASN A 204 10.26 -20.32 -0.12
C ASN A 204 11.15 -19.57 -1.12
N ASN A 205 10.57 -18.68 -1.93
CA ASN A 205 11.31 -17.77 -2.82
C ASN A 205 11.77 -16.48 -2.12
N LYS A 206 11.79 -16.46 -0.78
CA LYS A 206 12.20 -15.32 0.06
C LYS A 206 11.31 -14.08 -0.09
N ILE A 207 10.08 -14.24 -0.58
CA ILE A 207 9.10 -13.17 -0.70
C ILE A 207 8.18 -13.23 0.52
N SER A 208 8.18 -12.17 1.33
CA SER A 208 7.30 -12.07 2.48
C SER A 208 5.83 -11.95 2.05
N ILE A 209 4.93 -12.46 2.88
CA ILE A 209 3.49 -12.29 2.69
C ILE A 209 2.91 -11.44 3.81
N ALA A 210 1.77 -10.79 3.56
CA ALA A 210 1.00 -10.04 4.53
C ALA A 210 -0.38 -10.67 4.69
N VAL A 211 -0.74 -11.00 5.93
CA VAL A 211 -2.04 -11.58 6.30
C VAL A 211 -2.78 -10.57 7.17
N VAL A 212 -4.02 -10.26 6.82
CA VAL A 212 -4.89 -9.39 7.62
C VAL A 212 -5.76 -10.27 8.52
N CYS A 213 -5.81 -9.94 9.80
CA CYS A 213 -6.54 -10.72 10.81
C CYS A 213 -7.21 -9.81 11.84
N SER A 214 -8.16 -10.36 12.61
CA SER A 214 -8.67 -9.69 13.81
C SER A 214 -7.57 -9.55 14.86
N ASN A 215 -7.78 -8.69 15.84
CA ASN A 215 -6.83 -8.54 16.94
C ASN A 215 -6.63 -9.85 17.71
N GLU A 216 -7.72 -10.60 17.96
CA GLU A 216 -7.63 -11.87 18.69
C GLU A 216 -6.76 -12.89 17.93
N ILE A 217 -6.97 -13.05 16.63
CA ILE A 217 -6.19 -13.97 15.78
C ILE A 217 -4.74 -13.51 15.66
N LYS A 218 -4.50 -12.21 15.51
CA LYS A 218 -3.15 -11.64 15.47
C LYS A 218 -2.38 -11.98 16.74
N GLU A 219 -2.95 -11.66 17.91
CA GLU A 219 -2.33 -11.92 19.21
C GLU A 219 -2.10 -13.42 19.44
N GLN A 220 -3.02 -14.27 19.00
CA GLN A 220 -2.85 -15.72 19.07
C GLN A 220 -1.66 -16.19 18.23
N LEU A 221 -1.57 -15.77 16.96
CA LEU A 221 -0.49 -16.19 16.07
C LEU A 221 0.87 -15.67 16.54
N LEU A 222 0.93 -14.44 17.07
CA LEU A 222 2.17 -13.84 17.59
C LEU A 222 2.68 -14.44 18.91
N LYS A 223 1.92 -15.32 19.57
CA LYS A 223 2.45 -16.10 20.72
C LYS A 223 3.60 -17.01 20.32
N ASN A 224 3.62 -17.44 19.06
CA ASN A 224 4.71 -18.20 18.47
C ASN A 224 5.54 -17.26 17.59
N SER A 225 6.86 -17.45 17.59
CA SER A 225 7.76 -16.74 16.67
C SER A 225 7.64 -17.23 15.23
N THR A 226 7.05 -18.41 15.02
CA THR A 226 6.89 -19.06 13.72
C THR A 226 5.47 -19.60 13.52
N TYR A 227 5.05 -19.69 12.26
CA TYR A 227 3.90 -20.47 11.80
C TYR A 227 4.43 -21.53 10.85
N GLU A 228 4.25 -22.80 11.19
CA GLU A 228 5.04 -23.90 10.60
C GLU A 228 6.54 -23.55 10.68
N ASP A 229 7.23 -23.49 9.53
CA ASP A 229 8.65 -23.21 9.42
C ASP A 229 8.98 -21.72 9.14
N TYR A 230 7.95 -20.84 9.09
CA TYR A 230 8.11 -19.45 8.66
C TYR A 230 8.02 -18.48 9.83
N ASN A 231 8.94 -17.52 9.89
CA ASN A 231 8.90 -16.45 10.89
C ASN A 231 7.63 -15.59 10.74
N ILE A 232 7.02 -15.24 11.87
CA ILE A 232 5.90 -14.31 11.93
C ILE A 232 6.34 -13.02 12.61
N TYR A 233 5.91 -11.88 12.07
CA TYR A 233 6.09 -10.58 12.71
C TYR A 233 4.79 -9.78 12.70
N ASP A 234 4.62 -8.92 13.70
CA ASP A 234 3.67 -7.82 13.57
C ASP A 234 4.18 -6.85 12.51
N ALA A 235 3.38 -6.64 11.46
CA ALA A 235 3.71 -5.75 10.37
C ALA A 235 3.94 -4.29 10.83
N SER A 236 3.38 -3.90 11.98
CA SER A 236 3.57 -2.56 12.55
C SER A 236 5.02 -2.29 12.98
N LEU A 237 5.76 -3.32 13.41
CA LEU A 237 7.17 -3.20 13.79
C LEU A 237 8.02 -2.90 12.55
N PHE A 238 7.68 -3.55 11.44
CA PHE A 238 8.29 -3.30 10.15
C PHE A 238 7.97 -1.89 9.61
N GLU A 239 6.69 -1.48 9.61
CA GLU A 239 6.28 -0.14 9.14
C GLU A 239 6.85 1.02 9.98
N THR A 240 7.39 0.71 11.17
CA THR A 240 8.03 1.66 12.08
C THR A 240 9.53 1.48 12.16
N GLY A 241 10.10 0.56 11.37
CA GLY A 241 11.53 0.32 11.24
C GLY A 241 12.20 -0.28 12.47
N GLN A 242 11.43 -0.87 13.38
CA GLN A 242 11.95 -1.72 14.46
C GLN A 242 12.54 -3.03 13.91
N VAL A 243 12.00 -3.50 12.78
CA VAL A 243 12.50 -4.66 12.04
C VAL A 243 13.03 -4.19 10.69
N ASP A 244 14.27 -4.57 10.36
CA ASP A 244 14.92 -4.16 9.11
C ASP A 244 14.42 -4.99 7.91
N ILE A 245 14.00 -4.29 6.86
CA ILE A 245 13.45 -4.86 5.63
C ILE A 245 14.44 -5.78 4.92
N ASN A 246 15.72 -5.42 4.92
CA ASN A 246 16.73 -6.06 4.09
C ASN A 246 17.41 -7.24 4.81
N LYS A 247 17.17 -7.40 6.12
CA LYS A 247 17.85 -8.42 6.93
C LYS A 247 16.92 -9.46 7.55
N ASN A 248 15.69 -9.10 7.90
CA ASN A 248 14.93 -9.90 8.87
C ASN A 248 13.63 -10.52 8.33
N ILE A 249 13.07 -10.01 7.22
CA ILE A 249 11.71 -10.40 6.79
C ILE A 249 11.67 -11.30 5.54
N ASN A 250 12.82 -11.66 4.97
CA ASN A 250 12.88 -12.46 3.74
C ASN A 250 12.13 -13.79 3.93
N GLY A 251 11.03 -13.97 3.20
CA GLY A 251 10.19 -15.17 3.31
C GLY A 251 9.47 -15.29 4.67
N SER A 252 9.04 -14.17 5.26
CA SER A 252 8.30 -14.14 6.52
C SER A 252 6.83 -13.75 6.36
N ILE A 253 6.02 -14.05 7.36
CA ILE A 253 4.60 -13.71 7.44
C ILE A 253 4.44 -12.43 8.26
N LEU A 254 3.87 -11.39 7.66
CA LEU A 254 3.58 -10.12 8.31
C LEU A 254 2.10 -10.03 8.66
N LEU A 255 1.79 -9.98 9.96
CA LEU A 255 0.41 -9.90 10.42
C LEU A 255 -0.04 -8.45 10.56
N HIS A 256 -1.12 -8.12 9.87
CA HIS A 256 -1.83 -6.85 9.99
C HIS A 256 -3.12 -7.04 10.78
N GLU A 257 -3.37 -6.10 11.69
CA GLU A 257 -4.65 -6.01 12.37
C GLU A 257 -5.66 -5.26 11.49
N ALA A 258 -6.84 -5.86 11.27
CA ALA A 258 -8.00 -5.13 10.81
C ALA A 258 -8.50 -4.22 11.94
N LYS A 259 -8.33 -2.90 11.78
CA LYS A 259 -8.72 -1.92 12.81
C LYS A 259 -10.18 -2.10 13.22
N LYS A 260 -10.47 -1.87 14.50
CA LYS A 260 -11.83 -1.82 15.05
C LYS A 260 -12.76 -0.95 14.18
N GLY A 261 -13.93 -1.50 13.85
CA GLY A 261 -14.93 -0.84 13.00
C GLY A 261 -14.65 -0.94 11.49
N THR A 262 -13.66 -1.71 11.06
CA THR A 262 -13.46 -2.05 9.64
C THR A 262 -14.62 -2.93 9.16
N ASN A 263 -15.21 -2.57 8.03
CA ASN A 263 -16.20 -3.42 7.37
C ASN A 263 -15.51 -4.67 6.82
N ILE A 264 -15.85 -5.83 7.37
CA ILE A 264 -15.28 -7.11 6.96
C ILE A 264 -16.34 -7.87 6.15
N ASN A 265 -15.95 -8.33 4.97
CA ASN A 265 -16.76 -9.27 4.20
C ASN A 265 -16.39 -10.68 4.65
N THR A 266 -17.23 -11.28 5.50
CA THR A 266 -17.01 -12.62 6.08
C THR A 266 -16.87 -13.71 5.01
N ASN A 267 -17.56 -13.57 3.88
CA ASN A 267 -17.52 -14.52 2.76
C ASN A 267 -16.27 -14.37 1.88
N SER A 268 -15.36 -13.45 2.20
CA SER A 268 -14.14 -13.24 1.44
C SER A 268 -12.92 -13.89 2.05
N ALA A 269 -12.96 -14.29 3.32
CA ALA A 269 -11.79 -14.75 4.08
C ALA A 269 -10.55 -13.84 3.97
N PHE A 270 -10.67 -12.59 3.53
CA PHE A 270 -9.54 -11.66 3.38
C PHE A 270 -8.99 -11.26 4.75
N VAL A 271 -9.89 -11.03 5.71
CA VAL A 271 -9.56 -10.85 7.12
C VAL A 271 -9.87 -12.18 7.83
N LEU A 272 -8.86 -12.81 8.41
CA LEU A 272 -9.04 -14.00 9.24
C LEU A 272 -9.58 -13.58 10.61
N GLN A 273 -10.71 -14.13 11.04
CA GLN A 273 -11.40 -13.75 12.28
C GLN A 273 -11.53 -14.90 13.27
N THR A 274 -11.43 -16.14 12.79
CA THR A 274 -11.67 -17.35 13.59
C THR A 274 -10.54 -18.36 13.43
N GLN A 275 -10.47 -19.33 14.34
CA GLN A 275 -9.55 -20.46 14.22
C GLN A 275 -9.85 -21.30 12.97
N GLU A 276 -11.14 -21.41 12.60
CA GLU A 276 -11.57 -22.10 11.39
C GLU A 276 -11.01 -21.41 10.12
N ASP A 277 -10.95 -20.08 10.09
CA ASP A 277 -10.32 -19.35 8.99
C ASP A 277 -8.83 -19.69 8.84
N ILE A 278 -8.10 -19.86 9.95
CA ILE A 278 -6.70 -20.30 9.89
C ILE A 278 -6.66 -21.70 9.28
N SER A 279 -7.46 -22.63 9.81
CA SER A 279 -7.46 -24.02 9.36
C SER A 279 -7.85 -24.21 7.89
N ASN A 280 -8.70 -23.33 7.37
CA ASN A 280 -9.19 -23.42 5.99
C ASN A 280 -8.33 -22.67 4.97
N TYR A 281 -7.55 -21.68 5.41
CA TYR A 281 -6.88 -20.75 4.47
C TYR A 281 -5.39 -20.50 4.73
N LEU A 282 -4.82 -21.14 5.76
CA LEU A 282 -3.39 -21.14 6.06
C LEU A 282 -2.88 -22.57 6.37
N ILE A 283 -3.46 -23.60 5.75
CA ILE A 283 -3.04 -25.01 5.83
C ILE A 283 -3.01 -25.62 4.42
#